data_AF-A0A940V4F4-F1
#
_entry.id   AF-A0A940V4F4-F1
#
_cell.length_a   1.000
_cell.length_b   1.000
_cell.length_c   1.000
_cell.angle_alpha   90.00
_cell.angle_beta   90.00
_cell.angle_gamma   90.00
#
_symmetry.space_group_name_H-M   'P 1'
#
loop_
_entity.id
_entity.type
_entity.pdbx_description
1 polymer ?
#
loop_
_entity_poly.entity_id
_entity_poly.type
_entity_poly.pdbx_seq_one_letter_code
_entity_poly.pdbx_strand_id
1 'polypeptide(L)'
;MVDLLDSRNKIDEIDRQIVELFERRMELAMDIADYKKSVGKPIFDATREEEKLAALRQLTQNEFNQKAISDLFKQIMSMSRRLQYTLLEKSRRLQYTLLENNDSLGFRAVDHFPKNQDTKVAFYGERGAYTEQA
;
A
#
# COMPACT_ATOMS: atom_id res chain seq x y z
N MET A 1 21.32 34.47 18.50
CA MET A 1 21.07 34.28 17.05
C MET A 1 21.34 32.81 16.77
N VAL A 2 20.40 32.07 16.19
CA VAL A 2 20.62 30.65 15.90
C VAL A 2 21.44 30.55 14.61
N ASP A 3 22.52 29.78 14.63
CA ASP A 3 23.33 29.53 13.45
C ASP A 3 22.59 28.62 12.45
N LEU A 4 22.71 28.96 11.17
CA LEU A 4 22.02 28.25 10.10
C LEU A 4 22.55 26.83 9.93
N LEU A 5 23.87 26.64 10.05
CA LEU A 5 24.50 25.34 9.91
C LEU A 5 24.10 24.43 11.08
N ASP A 6 24.13 24.97 12.30
CA ASP A 6 23.68 24.24 13.49
C ASP A 6 22.21 23.81 13.38
N SER A 7 21.34 24.65 12.82
CA SER A 7 19.92 24.31 12.63
C SER A 7 19.74 23.18 11.61
N ARG A 8 20.51 23.21 10.51
CA ARG A 8 20.48 22.17 9.48
C ARG A 8 20.99 20.84 10.03
N ASN A 9 22.09 20.85 10.78
CA ASN A 9 22.62 19.64 11.41
C ASN A 9 21.59 18.98 12.35
N LYS A 10 20.85 19.78 13.12
CA LYS A 10 19.76 19.28 13.97
C LYS A 10 18.60 18.70 13.16
N ILE A 11 18.27 19.30 12.01
CA ILE A 11 17.27 18.73 11.10
C ILE A 11 17.76 17.39 10.55
N ASP A 12 19.01 17.30 10.11
CA ASP A 12 19.59 16.05 9.60
C ASP A 12 19.56 14.93 10.66
N GLU A 13 19.78 15.26 11.93
CA GLU A 13 19.64 14.31 13.04
C GLU A 13 18.19 13.82 13.23
N ILE A 14 17.21 14.72 13.09
CA ILE A 14 15.78 14.38 13.15
C ILE A 14 15.40 13.52 11.94
N ASP A 15 15.87 13.86 10.75
CA ASP A 15 15.56 13.14 9.52
C ASP A 15 16.07 11.70 9.58
N ARG A 16 17.24 11.46 10.16
CA ARG A 16 17.73 10.10 10.42
C ARG A 16 16.79 9.31 11.32
N GLN A 17 16.27 9.93 12.38
CA GLN A 17 15.30 9.27 13.27
C GLN A 17 13.96 9.01 12.56
N ILE A 18 13.52 9.93 11.69
CA ILE A 18 12.31 9.72 10.88
C ILE A 18 12.48 8.52 9.96
N VAL A 19 13.63 8.38 9.30
CA VAL A 19 13.93 7.22 8.44
C VAL A 19 13.91 5.93 9.24
N GLU A 20 14.60 5.87 10.38
CA GLU A 20 14.62 4.70 11.26
C GLU A 20 13.21 4.30 11.73
N LEU A 21 12.41 5.27 12.18
CA LEU A 21 11.03 5.04 12.62
C LEU A 21 10.14 4.60 11.45
N PHE A 22 10.38 5.14 10.26
CA PHE A 22 9.64 4.76 9.07
C PHE A 22 9.92 3.31 8.66
N GLU A 23 11.19 2.89 8.62
CA GLU A 23 11.58 1.50 8.30
C GLU A 23 10.97 0.52 9.29
N ARG A 24 11.10 0.78 10.60
CA ARG A 24 10.48 -0.04 11.64
C ARG A 24 8.96 -0.10 11.52
N ARG A 25 8.32 0.99 11.11
CA ARG A 25 6.87 1.01 10.82
C ARG A 25 6.53 0.16 9.59
N MET A 26 7.38 0.13 8.57
CA MET A 26 7.18 -0.73 7.39
C MET A 26 7.29 -2.21 7.75
N GLU A 27 8.24 -2.60 8.61
CA GLU A 27 8.35 -3.97 9.13
C GLU A 27 7.06 -4.43 9.81
N LEU A 28 6.55 -3.63 10.75
CA LEU A 28 5.27 -3.91 11.40
C LEU A 28 4.10 -3.95 10.40
N ALA A 29 4.16 -3.15 9.34
CA ALA A 29 3.14 -3.20 8.28
C ALA A 29 3.18 -4.52 7.50
N MET A 30 4.34 -5.17 7.38
CA MET A 30 4.48 -6.51 6.79
C MET A 30 3.85 -7.58 7.70
N ASP A 31 4.15 -7.55 9.00
CA ASP A 31 3.56 -8.47 9.98
C ASP A 31 2.02 -8.40 9.99
N ILE A 32 1.49 -7.17 9.92
CA ILE A 32 0.04 -6.93 9.80
C ILE A 32 -0.51 -7.51 8.49
N ALA A 33 0.25 -7.44 7.39
CA ALA A 33 -0.15 -8.01 6.10
C ALA A 33 -0.31 -9.53 6.21
N ASP A 34 0.66 -10.21 6.82
CA ASP A 34 0.65 -11.66 6.99
C ASP A 34 -0.49 -12.12 7.90
N TYR A 35 -0.75 -11.38 8.97
CA TYR A 35 -1.92 -11.62 9.81
C TYR A 35 -3.23 -11.42 9.04
N LYS A 36 -3.40 -10.29 8.34
CA LYS A 36 -4.61 -10.01 7.55
C LYS A 36 -4.84 -11.08 6.48
N LYS A 37 -3.77 -11.56 5.85
CA LYS A 37 -3.81 -12.69 4.91
C LYS A 37 -4.29 -13.96 5.58
N SER A 38 -3.76 -14.33 6.75
CA SER A 38 -4.12 -15.57 7.43
C SER A 38 -5.59 -15.62 7.85
N VAL A 39 -6.19 -14.46 8.14
CA VAL A 39 -7.61 -14.36 8.53
C VAL A 39 -8.55 -13.91 7.40
N GLY A 40 -8.03 -13.68 6.18
CA GLY A 40 -8.82 -13.21 5.03
C GLY A 40 -9.37 -11.79 5.16
N LYS A 41 -8.76 -10.91 5.98
CA LYS A 41 -9.18 -9.51 6.12
C LYS A 41 -8.60 -8.61 5.02
N PRO A 42 -9.32 -7.56 4.59
CA PRO A 42 -8.81 -6.61 3.60
C PRO A 42 -7.64 -5.77 4.15
N ILE A 43 -6.69 -5.44 3.26
CA ILE A 43 -5.57 -4.54 3.57
C ILE A 43 -6.06 -3.14 3.92
N PHE A 44 -6.99 -2.60 3.12
CA PHE A 44 -7.61 -1.31 3.38
C PHE A 44 -8.73 -1.44 4.43
N ASP A 45 -8.67 -0.58 5.45
CA ASP A 45 -9.65 -0.49 6.53
C ASP A 45 -9.90 1.00 6.81
N ALA A 46 -10.96 1.54 6.20
CA ALA A 46 -11.26 2.97 6.22
C ALA A 46 -11.51 3.49 7.64
N THR A 47 -12.24 2.72 8.46
CA THR A 47 -12.54 3.08 9.85
C THR A 47 -11.26 3.16 10.67
N ARG A 48 -10.40 2.13 10.57
CA ARG A 48 -9.13 2.10 11.31
C ARG A 48 -8.17 3.22 10.89
N GLU A 49 -8.13 3.54 9.60
CA GLU A 49 -7.29 4.62 9.07
C GLU A 49 -7.77 6.00 9.53
N GLU A 50 -9.08 6.26 9.52
CA GLU A 50 -9.63 7.54 10.00
C GLU A 50 -9.40 7.71 11.50
N GLU A 51 -9.62 6.66 12.32
CA GLU A 51 -9.31 6.68 13.75
C GLU A 51 -7.83 7.02 14.02
N LYS A 52 -6.92 6.46 13.20
CA LYS A 52 -5.49 6.73 13.33
C LYS A 52 -5.16 8.18 12.97
N LEU A 53 -5.75 8.73 11.92
CA LEU A 53 -5.56 10.13 11.52
C LEU A 53 -6.12 11.09 12.58
N ALA A 54 -7.31 10.81 13.12
CA ALA A 54 -7.91 11.59 14.19
C ALA A 54 -7.01 11.65 15.43
N ALA A 55 -6.47 10.50 15.87
CA ALA A 55 -5.54 10.44 16.99
C ALA A 55 -4.24 11.21 16.72
N LEU A 56 -3.68 11.13 15.50
CA LEU A 56 -2.44 11.82 15.15
C LEU A 56 -2.61 13.34 15.09
N ARG A 57 -3.75 13.84 14.61
CA ARG A 57 -4.07 15.28 14.62
C ARG A 57 -4.01 15.83 16.04
N GLN A 58 -4.55 15.10 17.02
CA GLN A 58 -4.56 15.50 18.43
C GLN A 58 -3.16 15.59 19.08
N LEU A 59 -2.11 15.02 18.46
CA LEU A 59 -0.74 15.13 18.94
C LEU A 59 -0.05 16.46 18.56
N THR A 60 -0.73 17.31 17.79
CA THR A 60 -0.17 18.56 17.27
C THR A 60 -0.88 19.77 17.87
N GLN A 61 -0.12 20.86 18.07
CA GLN A 61 -0.59 22.01 18.85
C GLN A 61 -1.30 23.10 18.03
N ASN A 62 -1.20 23.08 16.70
CA ASN A 62 -1.80 24.10 15.83
C ASN A 62 -2.43 23.49 14.57
N GLU A 63 -3.37 24.23 13.98
CA GLU A 63 -4.16 23.79 12.84
C GLU A 63 -3.31 23.43 11.61
N PHE A 64 -2.24 24.19 11.36
CA PHE A 64 -1.32 23.92 10.26
C PHE A 64 -0.68 22.54 10.41
N ASN A 65 -0.15 22.23 11.60
CA ASN A 65 0.47 20.95 11.91
C ASN A 65 -0.54 19.81 11.93
N GLN A 66 -1.79 20.05 12.36
CA GLN A 66 -2.87 19.04 12.29
C GLN A 66 -3.14 18.62 10.85
N LYS A 67 -3.18 19.58 9.92
CA LYS A 67 -3.36 19.29 8.50
C LYS A 67 -2.13 18.60 7.91
N ALA A 68 -0.94 19.16 8.15
CA ALA A 68 0.33 18.62 7.65
C ALA A 68 0.57 17.18 8.12
N ILE A 69 0.34 16.87 9.41
CA ILE A 69 0.52 15.50 9.93
C ILE A 69 -0.50 14.53 9.32
N SER A 70 -1.74 14.99 9.10
CA SER A 70 -2.76 14.18 8.45
C SER A 70 -2.35 13.82 7.02
N ASP A 71 -1.81 14.77 6.26
CA ASP A 71 -1.41 14.54 4.87
C ASP A 71 -0.18 13.64 4.78
N LEU A 72 0.82 13.86 5.64
CA LEU A 72 1.99 13.00 5.73
C LEU A 72 1.60 11.55 6.04
N PHE A 73 0.76 11.33 7.05
CA PHE A 73 0.40 9.97 7.44
C PHE A 73 -0.50 9.26 6.42
N LYS A 74 -1.33 9.98 5.66
CA LYS A 74 -2.04 9.41 4.51
C LYS A 74 -1.07 8.86 3.47
N GLN A 75 0.02 9.59 3.17
CA GLN A 75 1.05 9.11 2.25
C GLN A 75 1.79 7.89 2.82
N ILE A 76 2.16 7.91 4.09
CA ILE A 76 2.79 6.76 4.77
C ILE A 76 1.87 5.52 4.72
N MET A 77 0.57 5.68 5.00
CA MET A 77 -0.41 4.59 4.91
C MET A 77 -0.55 4.07 3.48
N SER A 78 -0.58 4.94 2.47
CA SER A 78 -0.59 4.55 1.06
C SER A 78 0.62 3.69 0.69
N MET A 79 1.82 4.11 1.10
CA MET A 79 3.05 3.33 0.90
C MET A 79 3.00 1.98 1.63
N SER A 80 2.45 1.95 2.84
CA SER A 80 2.26 0.72 3.61
C SER A 80 1.35 -0.26 2.88
N ARG A 81 0.19 0.20 2.40
CA ARG A 81 -0.74 -0.65 1.64
C ARG A 81 -0.08 -1.21 0.39
N ARG A 82 0.65 -0.37 -0.36
CA ARG A 82 1.39 -0.80 -1.55
C ARG A 82 2.37 -1.94 -1.23
N LEU A 83 3.16 -1.79 -0.15
CA LEU A 83 4.06 -2.85 0.32
C LEU A 83 3.29 -4.14 0.65
N GLN A 84 2.20 -4.03 1.40
CA GLN A 84 1.36 -5.18 1.78
C GLN A 84 0.80 -5.91 0.55
N TYR A 85 0.27 -5.17 -0.45
CA TYR A 85 -0.22 -5.75 -1.69
C TYR A 85 0.89 -6.47 -2.48
N THR A 86 2.08 -5.87 -2.59
CA THR A 86 3.23 -6.50 -3.24
C THR A 86 3.61 -7.83 -2.58
N LEU A 87 3.52 -7.93 -1.24
CA LEU A 87 3.78 -9.18 -0.51
C LEU A 87 2.71 -10.25 -0.79
N LEU A 88 1.43 -9.85 -0.85
CA LEU A 88 0.35 -10.76 -1.22
C LEU A 88 0.48 -11.28 -2.66
N GLU A 89 0.91 -10.43 -3.60
CA GLU A 89 1.16 -10.82 -4.98
C GLU A 89 2.34 -11.78 -5.10
N LYS A 90 3.48 -11.48 -4.45
CA LYS A 90 4.64 -12.38 -4.41
C LYS A 90 4.27 -13.73 -3.80
N SER A 91 3.52 -13.71 -2.69
CA SER A 91 3.01 -14.94 -2.05
C SER A 91 2.14 -15.76 -3.01
N ARG A 92 1.20 -15.11 -3.71
CA ARG A 92 0.34 -15.78 -4.70
C ARG A 92 1.16 -16.34 -5.86
N ARG A 93 2.12 -15.58 -6.38
CA ARG A 93 3.01 -16.04 -7.46
C ARG A 93 3.86 -17.24 -7.05
N LEU A 94 4.46 -17.21 -5.85
CA LEU A 94 5.21 -18.35 -5.33
C LEU A 94 4.31 -19.57 -5.12
N GLN A 95 3.08 -19.36 -4.62
CA GLN A 95 2.09 -20.43 -4.53
C GLN A 95 1.75 -21.01 -5.91
N TYR A 96 1.61 -20.17 -6.94
CA TYR A 96 1.40 -20.64 -8.32
C TYR A 96 2.58 -21.43 -8.87
N THR A 97 3.83 -20.97 -8.69
CA THR A 97 5.01 -21.70 -9.14
C THR A 97 5.16 -23.05 -8.42
N LEU A 98 4.73 -23.16 -7.16
CA LEU A 98 4.71 -24.44 -6.42
C LEU A 98 3.57 -25.37 -6.88
N LEU A 99 2.47 -24.82 -7.39
CA LEU A 99 1.34 -25.57 -7.97
C LEU A 99 1.60 -26.04 -9.41
N GLU A 100 2.65 -25.56 -10.08
CA GLU A 100 3.08 -26.11 -11.39
C GLU A 100 3.50 -27.60 -11.32
N ASN A 101 3.64 -28.16 -10.13
CA ASN A 101 3.83 -29.61 -9.93
C ASN A 101 2.52 -30.40 -9.74
N ASN A 102 1.34 -29.79 -9.58
CA ASN A 102 0.05 -30.50 -9.67
C ASN A 102 -1.17 -29.56 -9.69
N ASP A 103 -1.73 -29.37 -10.89
CA ASP A 103 -3.02 -28.76 -11.18
C ASP A 103 -3.01 -27.23 -11.34
N SER A 104 -3.04 -26.84 -12.63
CA SER A 104 -3.04 -25.47 -13.10
C SER A 104 -4.30 -24.74 -12.64
N LEU A 105 -4.24 -23.41 -12.69
CA LEU A 105 -5.32 -22.44 -12.46
C LEU A 105 -6.65 -22.65 -13.25
N GLY A 106 -6.86 -23.79 -13.89
CA GLY A 106 -7.94 -24.03 -14.83
C GLY A 106 -7.75 -23.30 -16.16
N PHE A 107 -6.64 -22.57 -16.32
CA PHE A 107 -6.30 -21.89 -17.57
C PHE A 107 -5.28 -22.71 -18.34
N ARG A 108 -5.59 -22.92 -19.62
CA ARG A 108 -4.72 -23.58 -20.58
C ARG A 108 -4.15 -22.52 -21.52
N ALA A 109 -2.82 -22.45 -21.62
CA ALA A 109 -2.19 -21.65 -22.67
C ALA A 109 -2.67 -22.15 -24.04
N VAL A 110 -3.04 -21.22 -24.91
CA VAL A 110 -3.47 -21.50 -26.28
C VAL A 110 -2.60 -20.72 -27.26
N ASP A 111 -2.22 -21.34 -28.37
CA ASP A 111 -1.36 -20.71 -29.39
C ASP A 111 -2.06 -19.54 -30.11
N HIS A 112 -3.39 -19.56 -30.11
CA HIS A 112 -4.24 -18.57 -30.76
C HIS A 112 -5.53 -18.40 -29.95
N PHE A 113 -5.99 -17.15 -29.81
CA PHE A 113 -7.33 -16.81 -29.30
C PHE A 113 -8.23 -16.33 -30.45
N PRO A 114 -9.43 -16.92 -30.64
CA PRO A 114 -10.34 -16.49 -31.70
C PRO A 114 -10.86 -15.09 -31.38
N LYS A 115 -10.41 -14.11 -32.16
CA LYS A 115 -10.88 -12.72 -32.11
C LYS A 115 -11.67 -12.41 -33.38
N ASN A 116 -12.88 -11.90 -33.21
CA ASN A 116 -13.75 -11.39 -34.27
C ASN A 116 -14.22 -9.96 -33.92
N GLN A 117 -15.05 -9.36 -34.77
CA GLN A 117 -15.55 -8.00 -34.56
C GLN A 117 -16.43 -7.88 -33.29
N ASP A 118 -16.99 -8.99 -32.79
CA ASP A 118 -17.83 -9.03 -31.59
C ASP A 118 -17.04 -9.31 -30.30
N THR A 119 -15.72 -9.54 -30.41
CA THR A 119 -14.88 -9.86 -29.26
C THR A 119 -14.66 -8.63 -28.41
N LYS A 120 -15.26 -8.60 -27.21
CA LYS A 120 -15.09 -7.51 -26.25
C LYS A 120 -13.88 -7.76 -25.36
N VAL A 121 -12.92 -6.84 -25.39
CA VAL A 121 -11.75 -6.84 -24.51
C VAL A 121 -11.97 -5.78 -23.43
N ALA A 122 -11.97 -6.20 -22.17
CA ALA A 122 -11.95 -5.26 -21.05
C ALA A 122 -10.50 -4.90 -20.74
N PHE A 123 -10.17 -3.60 -20.81
CA PHE A 123 -8.87 -3.06 -20.45
C PHE A 123 -9.04 -2.03 -19.33
N TYR A 124 -8.08 -1.97 -18.42
CA TYR A 124 -8.14 -1.06 -17.27
C TYR A 124 -8.11 0.40 -17.74
N GLY A 125 -9.14 1.18 -17.41
CA GLY A 125 -9.23 2.61 -17.75
C GLY A 125 -10.05 2.96 -19.01
N GLU A 126 -10.63 1.99 -19.69
CA GLU A 126 -11.53 2.21 -20.84
C GLU A 126 -13.01 2.23 -20.46
N ARG A 127 -13.82 2.94 -21.25
CA ARG A 127 -15.26 3.10 -21.03
C ARG A 127 -15.95 1.73 -21.03
N GLY A 128 -16.58 1.34 -19.94
CA GLY A 128 -17.21 0.03 -19.73
C GLY A 128 -16.39 -0.97 -18.91
N ALA A 129 -15.22 -0.60 -18.38
CA ALA A 129 -14.53 -1.41 -17.37
C ALA A 129 -15.29 -1.40 -16.03
N TYR A 130 -15.21 -2.49 -15.25
CA TYR A 130 -15.84 -2.62 -13.93
C TYR A 130 -15.47 -1.50 -12.94
N THR A 131 -14.37 -0.78 -13.18
CA THR A 131 -13.92 0.38 -12.40
C THR A 131 -14.64 1.68 -12.74
N GLU A 132 -15.35 1.77 -13.87
CA GLU A 132 -16.10 2.97 -14.26
C GLU A 132 -17.46 3.08 -13.54
N GLN A 133 -17.90 1.99 -12.91
CA GLN A 133 -19.16 1.91 -12.13
C GLN A 133 -18.95 2.04 -10.61
N ALA A 134 -17.74 2.42 -10.16
CA ALA A 134 -17.42 2.64 -8.75
C ALA A 134 -17.43 4.13 -8.37
#